data_AF-A0A662VS05-F1
#
_entry.id   AF-A0A662VS05-F1
#
_cell.length_a   1.000
_cell.length_b   1.000
_cell.length_c   1.000
_cell.angle_alpha   90.00
_cell.angle_beta   90.00
_cell.angle_gamma   90.00
#
_symmetry.space_group_name_H-M   'P 1'
#
loop_
_entity.id
_entity.type
_entity.pdbx_description
1 polymer ?
#
loop_
_entity_poly.entity_id
_entity_poly.type
_entity_poly.pdbx_seq_one_letter_code
_entity_poly.pdbx_strand_id
1 'polypeptide(L)'
;MWGGRGRGWRRYPGFGPWSHLPPWERPGWKFGRGWCWWYLSPYSAHIPEISKEDEIRMLEEEARFLDDRLNEIKRRIEELKD
;
A
#
# COMPACT_ATOMS: atom_id res chain seq x y z
N MET A 1 11.32 -42.02 -31.84
CA MET A 1 10.19 -42.22 -30.91
C MET A 1 9.22 -41.07 -31.05
N TRP A 2 7.94 -41.40 -31.19
CA TRP A 2 6.79 -40.50 -31.33
C TRP A 2 6.40 -39.82 -30.01
N GLY A 3 5.85 -38.59 -30.10
CA GLY A 3 5.05 -37.92 -29.05
C GLY A 3 5.56 -36.53 -28.68
N GLY A 4 4.83 -35.42 -28.75
CA GLY A 4 3.43 -35.18 -29.07
C GLY A 4 3.17 -33.67 -29.17
N ARG A 5 2.30 -33.32 -30.12
CA ARG A 5 1.46 -32.14 -30.32
C ARG A 5 1.51 -31.01 -29.26
N GLY A 6 1.68 -29.76 -29.74
CA GLY A 6 1.12 -28.59 -29.04
C GLY A 6 2.02 -27.35 -28.97
N ARG A 7 2.44 -26.78 -30.11
CA ARG A 7 2.83 -25.36 -30.18
C ARG A 7 1.57 -24.50 -29.99
N GLY A 8 1.01 -24.50 -28.78
CA GLY A 8 -0.20 -23.76 -28.45
C GLY A 8 0.11 -22.28 -28.35
N TRP A 9 -0.29 -21.49 -29.35
CA TRP A 9 -0.72 -20.09 -29.28
C TRP A 9 -0.29 -19.27 -28.04
N ARG A 10 1.01 -19.06 -27.82
CA ARG A 10 1.47 -18.11 -26.77
C ARG A 10 1.75 -16.77 -27.42
N ARG A 11 0.82 -15.83 -27.27
CA ARG A 11 0.91 -14.48 -27.83
C ARG A 11 2.00 -13.63 -27.16
N TYR A 12 2.39 -13.97 -25.92
CA TYR A 12 3.37 -13.22 -25.13
C TYR A 12 4.30 -14.12 -24.31
N PRO A 13 5.54 -13.69 -24.04
CA PRO A 13 6.55 -14.50 -23.35
C PRO A 13 6.18 -14.81 -21.89
N GLY A 14 6.63 -15.97 -21.39
CA GLY A 14 6.47 -16.42 -20.00
C GLY A 14 5.66 -17.71 -19.84
N PHE A 15 6.01 -18.51 -18.83
CA PHE A 15 5.36 -19.79 -18.50
C PHE A 15 4.36 -19.65 -17.34
N GLY A 16 3.69 -18.50 -17.25
CA GLY A 16 2.74 -18.20 -16.18
C GLY A 16 1.28 -18.33 -16.61
N PRO A 17 0.35 -18.36 -15.63
CA PRO A 17 -1.10 -18.38 -15.87
C PRO A 17 -1.61 -17.17 -16.68
N TRP A 18 -0.84 -16.08 -16.68
CA TRP A 18 -1.14 -14.84 -17.40
C TRP A 18 -0.42 -14.70 -18.75
N SER A 19 0.12 -15.79 -19.30
CA SER A 19 0.88 -15.78 -20.57
C SER A 19 0.05 -15.43 -21.81
N HIS A 20 -1.28 -15.51 -21.70
CA HIS A 20 -2.22 -15.08 -22.72
C HIS A 20 -2.40 -13.55 -22.80
N LEU A 21 -2.07 -12.82 -21.72
CA LEU A 21 -2.15 -11.36 -21.66
C LEU A 21 -0.83 -10.70 -22.06
N PRO A 22 -0.88 -9.51 -22.70
CA PRO A 22 0.30 -8.69 -22.90
C PRO A 22 0.94 -8.33 -21.56
N PRO A 23 2.28 -8.18 -21.48
CA PRO A 23 2.99 -7.95 -20.23
C PRO A 23 2.42 -6.80 -19.37
N TRP A 24 1.98 -5.70 -19.98
CA TRP A 24 1.41 -4.53 -19.29
C TRP A 24 -0.01 -4.72 -18.76
N GLU A 25 -0.73 -5.74 -19.21
CA GLU A 25 -2.05 -6.10 -18.65
C GLU A 25 -1.94 -7.12 -17.52
N ARG A 26 -0.75 -7.71 -17.32
CA ARG A 26 -0.56 -8.73 -16.29
C ARG A 26 -0.68 -8.12 -14.89
N PRO A 27 -1.20 -8.90 -13.92
CA PRO A 27 -1.32 -8.42 -12.54
C PRO A 27 0.01 -7.90 -11.96
N GLY A 28 1.13 -8.53 -12.31
CA GLY A 28 2.46 -8.08 -11.86
C GLY A 28 2.88 -6.69 -12.38
N TRP A 29 2.36 -6.25 -13.53
CA TRP A 29 2.62 -4.90 -14.05
C TRP A 29 1.69 -3.86 -13.42
N LYS A 30 0.41 -4.20 -13.21
CA LYS A 30 -0.57 -3.28 -12.62
C LYS A 30 -0.42 -3.13 -11.10
N PHE A 31 -0.13 -4.22 -10.40
CA PHE A 31 -0.11 -4.29 -8.93
C PHE A 31 1.24 -4.68 -8.33
N GLY A 32 2.19 -5.16 -9.13
CA GLY A 32 3.57 -5.45 -8.68
C GLY A 32 4.49 -4.24 -8.84
N ARG A 33 5.81 -4.46 -9.03
CA ARG A 33 6.83 -3.40 -9.27
C ARG A 33 6.72 -2.69 -10.64
N GLY A 34 5.51 -2.57 -11.18
CA GLY A 34 5.22 -1.93 -12.45
C GLY A 34 4.54 -0.57 -12.27
N TRP A 35 3.55 -0.30 -13.12
CA TRP A 35 2.84 0.98 -13.29
C TRP A 35 2.48 1.72 -11.99
N CYS A 36 2.05 1.00 -10.94
CA CYS A 36 1.68 1.63 -9.68
C CYS A 36 2.87 2.33 -8.99
N TRP A 37 4.09 1.80 -9.08
CA TRP A 37 5.27 2.44 -8.49
C TRP A 37 5.73 3.65 -9.29
N TRP A 38 5.58 3.62 -10.62
CA TRP A 38 5.88 4.77 -11.49
C TRP A 38 4.94 5.95 -11.22
N TYR A 39 3.67 5.71 -10.90
CA TYR A 39 2.71 6.75 -10.53
C TYR A 39 2.87 7.26 -9.08
N LEU A 40 3.35 6.42 -8.16
CA LEU A 40 3.64 6.81 -6.78
C LEU A 40 4.98 7.54 -6.63
N SER A 41 5.91 7.39 -7.58
CA SER A 41 7.25 7.99 -7.54
C SER A 41 7.31 9.53 -7.57
N PRO A 42 6.47 10.29 -8.30
CA PRO A 42 6.55 11.75 -8.28
C PRO A 42 5.88 12.38 -7.04
N TYR A 43 5.06 11.64 -6.29
CA TYR A 43 4.36 12.17 -5.12
C TYR A 43 5.16 12.12 -3.81
N SER A 44 6.33 11.48 -3.81
CA SER A 44 7.21 11.43 -2.62
C SER A 44 8.18 12.60 -2.51
N ALA A 45 8.18 13.55 -3.45
CA ALA A 45 9.25 14.55 -3.57
C ALA A 45 9.01 15.88 -2.82
N HIS A 46 7.82 16.11 -2.26
CA HIS A 46 7.49 17.37 -1.58
C HIS A 46 6.72 17.13 -0.29
N ILE A 47 7.39 16.55 0.70
CA ILE A 47 6.97 16.74 2.09
C ILE A 47 7.60 18.06 2.52
N PRO A 48 6.81 19.09 2.88
CA PRO A 48 7.38 20.32 3.42
C PRO A 48 8.18 19.97 4.68
N GLU A 49 9.43 20.42 4.74
CA GLU A 49 10.28 20.25 5.93
C GLU A 49 9.66 21.08 7.06
N ILE A 50 8.98 20.40 8.00
CA ILE A 50 8.46 21.00 9.21
C ILE A 50 9.66 21.39 10.10
N SER A 51 9.62 22.58 10.71
CA SER A 51 10.66 22.98 11.66
C SER A 51 10.60 22.07 12.90
N LYS A 52 11.73 21.83 13.56
CA LYS A 52 11.75 20.95 14.73
C LYS A 52 10.85 21.48 15.84
N GLU A 53 10.77 22.79 15.98
CA GLU A 53 9.93 23.47 16.97
C GLU A 53 8.43 23.29 16.66
N ASP A 54 8.04 23.39 15.39
CA ASP A 54 6.65 23.18 14.98
C ASP A 54 6.26 21.70 15.08
N GLU A 55 7.16 20.77 14.75
CA GLU A 55 6.93 19.33 14.93
C GLU A 55 6.72 18.99 16.41
N ILE A 56 7.57 19.51 17.31
CA ILE A 56 7.40 19.33 18.76
C ILE A 56 6.05 19.85 19.22
N ARG A 57 5.64 21.05 18.80
CA ARG A 57 4.33 21.62 19.17
C ARG A 57 3.18 20.73 18.69
N MET A 58 3.23 20.27 17.44
CA MET A 58 2.21 19.38 16.89
C MET A 58 2.12 18.06 17.67
N LEU A 59 3.27 17.46 18.00
CA LEU A 59 3.33 16.22 18.76
C LEU A 59 2.83 16.40 20.20
N GLU A 60 3.11 17.52 20.84
CA GLU A 60 2.58 17.82 22.18
C GLU A 60 1.06 18.01 22.18
N GLU A 61 0.51 18.69 21.18
CA GLU A 61 -0.93 18.84 21.01
C GLU A 61 -1.61 17.48 20.74
N GLU A 62 -1.02 16.67 19.86
CA GLU A 62 -1.50 15.33 19.56
C GLU A 62 -1.47 14.42 20.80
N ALA A 63 -0.39 14.48 21.59
CA ALA A 63 -0.27 13.72 22.83
C ALA A 63 -1.38 14.08 23.84
N ARG A 64 -1.71 15.38 23.99
CA ARG A 64 -2.82 15.82 24.85
C ARG A 64 -4.17 15.30 24.37
N PHE A 65 -4.44 15.44 23.07
CA PHE A 65 -5.67 14.95 22.47
C PHE A 65 -5.85 13.44 22.68
N LEU A 66 -4.79 12.66 22.48
CA LEU A 66 -4.82 11.22 22.69
C LEU A 66 -5.06 10.84 24.15
N ASP A 67 -4.51 11.59 25.11
CA ASP A 67 -4.74 11.34 26.53
C ASP A 67 -6.21 11.60 26.91
N ASP A 68 -6.80 12.70 26.44
CA ASP A 68 -8.22 13.00 26.65
C ASP A 68 -9.12 11.89 26.09
N ARG A 69 -8.83 11.42 24.87
CA ARG A 69 -9.55 10.30 24.23
C ARG A 69 -9.39 9.00 25.02
N LEU A 70 -8.20 8.74 25.54
CA LEU A 70 -7.92 7.56 26.36
C LEU A 70 -8.71 7.60 27.66
N ASN A 71 -8.80 8.76 28.30
CA ASN A 71 -9.59 8.96 29.52
C ASN A 71 -11.09 8.79 29.28
N GLU A 72 -11.61 9.30 28.17
CA GLU A 72 -13.00 9.09 27.76
C GLU A 72 -13.31 7.59 27.57
N ILE A 73 -12.42 6.87 26.86
CA ILE A 73 -12.57 5.42 26.65
C ILE A 73 -12.55 4.68 27.98
N LYS A 74 -11.62 5.01 28.89
CA LYS A 74 -11.54 4.41 30.23
C LYS A 74 -12.83 4.63 31.02
N ARG A 75 -13.37 5.85 31.04
CA ARG A 75 -14.64 6.16 31.72
C ARG A 75 -15.78 5.31 31.17
N ARG A 76 -15.87 5.20 29.85
CA ARG A 76 -16.92 4.40 29.20
C ARG A 76 -16.77 2.89 29.45
N ILE A 77 -15.55 2.40 29.62
CA ILE A 77 -15.30 1.02 30.03
C ILE A 77 -15.75 0.79 31.47
N GLU A 78 -15.51 1.74 32.37
CA GLU A 78 -15.94 1.67 33.77
C GLU A 78 -17.47 1.66 33.86
N GLU A 79 -18.15 2.58 33.18
CA GLU A 79 -19.62 2.64 33.07
C GLU A 79 -20.27 1.34 32.56
N LEU A 80 -19.57 0.57 31.72
CA LEU A 80 -20.07 -0.69 31.15
C LEU A 80 -19.71 -1.93 31.97
N LYS A 81 -18.80 -1.79 32.94
CA LYS A 81 -18.38 -2.89 33.83
C LYS A 81 -19.20 -2.95 35.11
N ASP A 82 -19.81 -1.84 35.52
CA ASP A 82 -20.84 -1.77 36.56
C ASP A 82 -22.21 -2.25 36.03
#